data_AF-A0A843UFF9-F1
#
_entry.id   AF-A0A843UFF9-F1
#
_cell.length_a   1.000
_cell.length_b   1.000
_cell.length_c   1.000
_cell.angle_alpha   90.00
_cell.angle_beta   90.00
_cell.angle_gamma   90.00
#
_symmetry.space_group_name_H-M   'P 1'
#
loop_
_entity.id
_entity.type
_entity.pdbx_description
1 polymer ?
#
loop_
_entity_poly.entity_id
_entity_poly.type
_entity_poly.pdbx_seq_one_letter_code
_entity_poly.pdbx_strand_id
1 'polypeptide(L)'
;MEINYESIFVNKWNGEVTRYNIHELLFGKNVGDDMIDCVVQLLEEGCSLSDYKKWEYLSTLIVSSIHTGKRASISQKAQRLFECFPAATDLEHLGKLDFLFFVLHTTNHWHLLVVDLKNKCFISYNSVKGNKSYDAAVRN
;
A
#
# COMPACT_ATOMS: atom_id res chain seq x y z
N MET A 1 -30.75 8.67 7.43
CA MET A 1 -30.21 7.30 7.38
C MET A 1 -28.88 7.37 8.10
N GLU A 2 -28.80 6.90 9.35
CA GLU A 2 -27.54 6.88 10.09
C GLU A 2 -26.64 5.79 9.48
N ILE A 3 -25.49 6.20 8.97
CA ILE A 3 -24.47 5.25 8.52
C ILE A 3 -23.79 4.74 9.80
N ASN A 4 -24.04 3.47 10.13
CA ASN A 4 -23.45 2.83 11.29
C ASN A 4 -21.93 2.64 11.06
N TYR A 5 -21.10 3.10 11.99
CA TYR A 5 -19.63 3.07 11.92
C TYR A 5 -19.02 1.75 12.44
N GLU A 6 -19.83 0.72 12.64
CA GLU A 6 -19.33 -0.60 13.01
C GLU A 6 -18.22 -1.08 12.08
N SER A 7 -17.09 -1.44 12.69
CA SER A 7 -15.96 -2.08 12.01
C SER A 7 -16.39 -3.46 11.53
N ILE A 8 -16.13 -3.73 10.25
CA ILE A 8 -16.42 -5.00 9.57
C ILE A 8 -15.15 -5.83 9.49
N PHE A 9 -14.01 -5.18 9.26
CA PHE A 9 -12.71 -5.81 9.10
C PHE A 9 -11.61 -4.91 9.62
N VAL A 10 -10.63 -5.51 10.31
CA VAL A 10 -9.42 -4.81 10.75
C VAL A 10 -8.24 -5.43 10.01
N ASN A 11 -7.54 -4.63 9.22
CA ASN A 11 -6.38 -5.07 8.44
C ASN A 11 -5.15 -5.23 9.34
N LYS A 12 -4.10 -5.89 8.83
CA LYS A 12 -2.86 -6.19 9.56
C LYS A 12 -2.08 -4.94 10.02
N TRP A 13 -2.41 -3.78 9.49
CA TRP A 13 -1.88 -2.46 9.88
C TRP A 13 -2.84 -1.70 10.83
N ASN A 14 -3.79 -2.38 11.48
CA ASN A 14 -4.82 -1.78 12.35
C ASN A 14 -5.65 -0.69 11.63
N GLY A 15 -5.84 -0.83 10.32
CA GLY A 15 -6.82 -0.08 9.55
C GLY A 15 -8.19 -0.72 9.65
N GLU A 16 -9.22 0.06 9.92
CA GLU A 16 -10.57 -0.44 10.10
C GLU A 16 -11.41 -0.13 8.88
N VAL A 17 -11.94 -1.18 8.26
CA VAL A 17 -12.95 -1.08 7.21
C VAL A 17 -14.31 -1.14 7.86
N THR A 18 -15.05 -0.04 7.76
CA THR A 18 -16.41 0.10 8.28
C THR A 18 -17.45 -0.01 7.17
N ARG A 19 -18.74 -0.08 7.51
CA ARG A 19 -19.84 0.02 6.53
C ARG A 19 -19.77 1.30 5.70
N TYR A 20 -19.27 2.40 6.28
CA TYR A 20 -19.08 3.65 5.56
C TYR A 20 -18.10 3.49 4.39
N ASN A 21 -16.97 2.80 4.60
CA ASN A 21 -16.00 2.59 3.52
C ASN A 21 -16.55 1.72 2.38
N ILE A 22 -17.35 0.69 2.71
CA ILE A 22 -18.03 -0.13 1.68
C ILE A 22 -19.07 0.70 0.94
N HIS A 23 -19.83 1.54 1.66
CA HIS A 23 -20.78 2.45 1.05
C HIS A 23 -20.06 3.41 0.07
N GLU A 24 -18.92 3.99 0.43
CA GLU A 24 -18.13 4.83 -0.48
C GLU A 24 -17.77 4.12 -1.79
N LEU A 25 -17.34 2.85 -1.73
CA LEU A 25 -17.10 2.05 -2.93
C LEU A 25 -18.33 1.89 -3.82
N LEU A 26 -19.48 1.55 -3.23
CA LEU A 26 -20.72 1.28 -3.97
C LEU A 26 -21.27 2.51 -4.70
N PHE A 27 -20.98 3.71 -4.18
CA PHE A 27 -21.46 4.98 -4.73
C PHE A 27 -20.40 5.72 -5.55
N GLY A 28 -19.31 5.05 -5.94
CA GLY A 28 -18.28 5.62 -6.82
C GLY A 28 -17.53 6.79 -6.18
N LYS A 29 -17.40 6.81 -4.85
CA LYS A 29 -16.56 7.78 -4.14
C LYS A 29 -15.09 7.38 -4.21
N ASN A 30 -14.21 8.33 -3.85
CA ASN A 30 -12.79 8.04 -3.72
C ASN A 30 -12.58 6.97 -2.64
N VAL A 31 -11.81 5.95 -2.98
CA VAL A 31 -11.43 4.89 -2.04
C VAL A 31 -10.42 5.46 -1.04
N GLY A 32 -10.62 5.20 0.26
CA GLY A 32 -9.69 5.61 1.32
C GLY A 32 -8.57 4.59 1.56
N ASP A 33 -7.54 5.03 2.31
CA ASP A 33 -6.34 4.25 2.67
C ASP A 33 -6.66 2.87 3.27
N ASP A 34 -7.50 2.80 4.30
CA ASP A 34 -7.79 1.55 5.02
C ASP A 34 -8.44 0.49 4.11
N MET A 35 -9.22 0.91 3.11
CA MET A 35 -9.85 0.03 2.13
C MET A 35 -8.83 -0.51 1.12
N ILE A 36 -7.90 0.32 0.66
CA ILE A 36 -6.81 -0.15 -0.22
C ILE A 36 -5.93 -1.15 0.50
N ASP A 37 -5.48 -0.81 1.72
CA ASP A 37 -4.67 -1.71 2.54
C ASP A 37 -5.41 -3.06 2.75
N CYS A 38 -6.71 -3.02 3.04
CA CYS A 38 -7.53 -4.23 3.15
C CYS A 38 -7.55 -5.07 1.86
N VAL A 39 -7.77 -4.44 0.69
CA VAL A 39 -7.80 -5.17 -0.59
C VAL A 39 -6.45 -5.81 -0.88
N VAL A 40 -5.34 -5.09 -0.63
CA VAL A 40 -4.00 -5.64 -0.87
C VAL A 40 -3.70 -6.80 0.08
N GLN A 41 -4.10 -6.71 1.35
CA GLN A 41 -3.98 -7.84 2.28
C GLN A 41 -4.75 -9.07 1.78
N LEU A 42 -6.00 -8.90 1.30
CA LEU A 42 -6.77 -10.01 0.75
C LEU A 42 -6.11 -10.62 -0.49
N LEU A 43 -5.46 -9.80 -1.33
CA LEU A 43 -4.67 -10.28 -2.46
C LEU A 43 -3.43 -11.06 -1.99
N GLU A 44 -2.75 -10.61 -0.94
CA GLU A 44 -1.59 -11.30 -0.36
C GLU A 44 -1.99 -12.68 0.18
N GLU A 45 -3.06 -12.72 0.96
CA GLU A 45 -3.63 -13.96 1.49
C GLU A 45 -4.06 -14.90 0.36
N GLY A 46 -4.72 -14.40 -0.68
CA GLY A 46 -5.11 -15.19 -1.85
C GLY A 46 -3.92 -15.71 -2.67
N CYS A 47 -2.90 -14.87 -2.90
CA CYS A 47 -1.69 -15.26 -3.63
C CYS A 47 -0.84 -16.27 -2.86
N SER A 48 -0.81 -16.18 -1.54
CA SER A 48 -0.07 -17.12 -0.67
C SER A 48 -0.52 -18.58 -0.86
N LEU A 49 -1.75 -18.80 -1.34
CA LEU A 49 -2.32 -20.12 -1.61
C LEU A 49 -1.92 -20.71 -2.97
N SER A 50 -1.17 -19.97 -3.80
CA SER A 50 -1.04 -20.27 -5.24
C SER A 50 0.40 -20.38 -5.79
N ASP A 51 1.42 -20.56 -4.92
CA ASP A 51 2.86 -20.56 -5.32
C ASP A 51 3.24 -19.37 -6.24
N TYR A 52 2.50 -18.27 -6.14
CA TYR A 52 2.76 -17.07 -6.91
C TYR A 52 4.08 -16.44 -6.47
N LYS A 53 4.64 -15.58 -7.32
CA LYS A 53 5.89 -14.84 -7.03
C LYS A 53 5.84 -14.24 -5.62
N LYS A 54 6.97 -14.23 -4.92
CA LYS A 54 7.05 -13.72 -3.55
C LYS A 54 7.01 -12.21 -3.58
N TRP A 55 6.07 -11.60 -2.88
CA TRP A 55 5.96 -10.15 -2.84
C TRP A 55 5.57 -9.65 -1.47
N GLU A 56 5.90 -8.39 -1.21
CA GLU A 56 5.49 -7.69 0.00
C GLU A 56 4.91 -6.33 -0.39
N TYR A 57 3.98 -5.85 0.44
CA TYR A 57 3.34 -4.55 0.27
C TYR A 57 3.52 -3.68 1.51
N LEU A 58 3.78 -2.40 1.28
CA LEU A 58 3.84 -1.39 2.32
C LEU A 58 2.54 -0.60 2.36
N SER A 59 1.93 -0.50 3.56
CA SER A 59 0.72 0.29 3.81
C SER A 59 0.83 1.70 3.23
N THR A 60 -0.27 2.20 2.67
CA THR A 60 -0.35 3.54 2.06
C THR A 60 0.07 4.65 3.03
N LEU A 61 -0.17 4.46 4.33
CA LEU A 61 0.20 5.41 5.37
C LEU A 61 1.72 5.49 5.60
N ILE A 62 2.41 4.34 5.52
CA ILE A 62 3.87 4.27 5.61
C ILE A 62 4.46 5.03 4.42
N VAL A 63 3.98 4.73 3.21
CA VAL A 63 4.45 5.35 1.97
C VAL A 63 4.22 6.86 1.97
N SER A 64 3.03 7.31 2.37
CA SER A 64 2.68 8.74 2.49
C SER A 64 3.58 9.46 3.50
N SER A 65 3.96 8.79 4.58
CA SER A 65 4.87 9.32 5.60
C SER A 65 6.31 9.46 5.08
N ILE A 66 6.78 8.52 4.25
CA ILE A 66 8.10 8.62 3.58
C ILE A 66 8.08 9.77 2.57
N HIS A 67 7.04 9.84 1.73
CA HIS A 67 6.94 10.82 0.64
C HIS A 67 6.92 12.26 1.15
N THR A 68 6.20 12.53 2.25
CA THR A 68 6.09 13.88 2.81
C THR A 68 7.34 14.34 3.59
N GLY A 69 8.35 13.48 3.76
CA GLY A 69 9.60 13.81 4.45
C GLY A 69 9.47 14.09 5.94
N LYS A 70 8.25 13.99 6.50
CA LYS A 70 7.99 14.27 7.92
C LYS A 70 8.16 13.02 8.75
N ARG A 71 9.40 12.51 8.85
CA ARG A 71 9.76 11.47 9.84
C ARG A 71 9.39 11.86 11.28
N ALA A 72 9.27 13.16 11.56
CA ALA A 72 8.90 13.71 12.88
C ALA A 72 7.39 14.01 13.05
N SER A 73 6.56 13.87 12.01
CA SER A 73 5.09 14.02 12.11
C SER A 73 4.35 12.81 11.55
N ILE A 74 5.00 11.66 11.60
CA ILE A 74 4.34 10.39 11.35
C ILE A 74 3.19 10.32 12.36
N SER A 75 1.95 10.11 11.90
CA SER A 75 0.84 9.91 12.83
C SER A 75 1.22 8.78 13.80
N GLN A 76 0.78 8.82 15.05
CA GLN A 76 1.12 7.77 16.02
C GLN A 76 0.78 6.37 15.48
N LYS A 77 -0.24 6.27 14.60
CA LYS A 77 -0.57 5.10 13.80
C LYS A 77 0.56 4.73 12.83
N ALA A 78 0.98 5.64 11.94
CA ALA A 78 2.07 5.35 11.02
C ALA A 78 3.42 5.10 11.73
N GLN A 79 3.68 5.68 12.91
CA GLN A 79 4.92 5.46 13.66
C GLN A 79 4.93 4.06 14.27
N ARG A 80 3.80 3.62 14.85
CA ARG A 80 3.58 2.22 15.21
C ARG A 80 3.70 1.30 14.01
N LEU A 81 3.25 1.72 12.83
CA LEU A 81 3.44 0.94 11.60
C LEU A 81 4.88 0.85 11.16
N PHE A 82 5.73 1.86 11.38
CA PHE A 82 7.18 1.77 11.18
C PHE A 82 7.90 0.95 12.26
N GLU A 83 7.36 0.87 13.47
CA GLU A 83 7.88 0.04 14.56
C GLU A 83 7.43 -1.43 14.43
N CYS A 84 6.25 -1.67 13.84
CA CYS A 84 5.72 -2.97 13.45
C CYS A 84 6.22 -3.44 12.07
N PHE A 85 6.59 -2.50 11.19
CA PHE A 85 7.53 -2.79 10.12
C PHE A 85 8.82 -3.15 10.86
N PRO A 86 9.31 -4.40 10.79
CA PRO A 86 10.46 -4.76 11.58
C PRO A 86 11.58 -3.76 11.25
N ALA A 87 12.23 -3.24 12.30
CA ALA A 87 13.37 -2.32 12.22
C ALA A 87 14.51 -2.82 11.30
N ALA A 88 14.41 -4.06 10.84
CA ALA A 88 14.97 -4.50 9.59
C ALA A 88 13.92 -5.42 8.96
N THR A 89 13.43 -5.08 7.76
CA THR A 89 13.52 -6.12 6.74
C THR A 89 14.97 -6.59 6.79
N ASP A 90 15.19 -7.73 7.45
CA ASP A 90 16.43 -8.46 7.32
C ASP A 90 16.75 -8.45 5.82
N LEU A 91 17.94 -8.00 5.42
CA LEU A 91 18.28 -7.96 4.00
C LEU A 91 18.09 -9.36 3.37
N GLU A 92 18.18 -10.40 4.21
CA GLU A 92 17.80 -11.77 3.87
C GLU A 92 16.32 -11.97 3.54
N HIS A 93 15.39 -11.25 4.18
CA HIS A 93 13.96 -11.27 3.86
C HIS A 93 13.70 -10.59 2.52
N LEU A 94 14.21 -9.37 2.31
CA LEU A 94 14.08 -8.68 1.02
C LEU A 94 14.73 -9.45 -0.12
N GLY A 95 15.86 -10.11 0.14
CA GLY A 95 16.54 -10.95 -0.83
C GLY A 95 15.75 -12.20 -1.25
N LYS A 96 14.67 -12.55 -0.52
CA LYS A 96 13.77 -13.66 -0.87
C LYS A 96 12.54 -13.20 -1.67
N LEU A 97 12.32 -11.90 -1.81
CA LEU A 97 11.17 -11.35 -2.54
C LEU A 97 11.49 -11.14 -4.02
N ASP A 98 10.51 -11.42 -4.87
CA ASP A 98 10.54 -11.05 -6.29
C ASP A 98 10.12 -9.59 -6.48
N PHE A 99 9.12 -9.12 -5.71
CA PHE A 99 8.55 -7.78 -5.85
C PHE A 99 8.29 -7.06 -4.52
N LEU A 100 8.37 -5.72 -4.56
CA LEU A 100 7.80 -4.84 -3.55
C LEU A 100 6.73 -3.95 -4.16
N PHE A 101 5.57 -3.87 -3.52
CA PHE A 101 4.45 -3.05 -3.94
C PHE A 101 4.30 -1.83 -3.01
N PHE A 102 4.16 -0.65 -3.61
CA PHE A 102 3.92 0.60 -2.92
C PHE A 102 2.71 1.28 -3.55
N VAL A 103 1.67 1.54 -2.75
CA VAL A 103 0.57 2.39 -3.20
C VAL A 103 0.79 3.81 -2.67
N LEU A 104 0.85 4.75 -3.62
CA LEU A 104 1.08 6.16 -3.38
C LEU A 104 -0.26 6.88 -3.46
N HIS A 105 -0.61 7.59 -2.38
CA HIS A 105 -1.74 8.51 -2.36
C HIS A 105 -1.25 9.92 -2.74
N THR A 106 -1.66 10.42 -3.91
CA THR A 106 -1.56 11.85 -4.23
C THR A 106 -2.90 12.53 -3.95
N THR A 107 -2.97 13.86 -4.04
CA THR A 107 -4.09 14.68 -3.52
C THR A 107 -5.50 14.15 -3.83
N ASN A 108 -5.73 13.54 -4.99
CA ASN A 108 -7.01 12.90 -5.34
C ASN A 108 -6.83 11.65 -6.20
N HIS A 109 -5.66 11.01 -6.15
CA HIS A 109 -5.35 9.90 -7.05
C HIS A 109 -4.41 8.87 -6.44
N TRP A 110 -4.66 7.61 -6.79
CA TRP A 110 -3.89 6.46 -6.37
C TRP A 110 -2.93 6.03 -7.46
N HIS A 111 -1.66 5.85 -7.11
CA HIS A 111 -0.64 5.31 -8.00
C HIS A 111 -0.09 4.03 -7.41
N LEU A 112 0.24 3.07 -8.25
CA LEU A 112 0.95 1.87 -7.83
C LEU A 112 2.38 1.90 -8.37
N LEU A 113 3.35 1.72 -7.47
CA LEU A 113 4.74 1.52 -7.80
C LEU A 113 5.11 0.09 -7.45
N VAL A 114 5.73 -0.60 -8.41
CA VAL A 114 6.23 -1.97 -8.24
C VAL A 114 7.74 -1.94 -8.40
N VAL A 115 8.45 -2.47 -7.42
CA VAL A 115 9.90 -2.70 -7.49
C VAL A 115 10.12 -4.15 -7.85
N ASP A 116 10.69 -4.40 -9.02
CA ASP A 116 11.16 -5.73 -9.41
C ASP A 116 12.57 -5.91 -8.89
N LEU A 117 12.69 -6.65 -7.78
CA LEU A 117 13.97 -6.87 -7.10
C LEU A 117 14.89 -7.78 -7.92
N LYS A 118 14.32 -8.69 -8.71
CA LYS A 118 15.07 -9.61 -9.57
C LYS A 118 15.69 -8.88 -10.77
N ASN A 119 14.93 -8.00 -11.41
CA ASN A 119 15.36 -7.24 -12.58
C ASN A 119 15.93 -5.86 -12.23
N LYS A 120 15.96 -5.50 -10.94
CA LYS A 120 16.49 -4.23 -10.42
C LYS A 120 15.85 -3.02 -11.11
N CYS A 121 14.53 -3.06 -11.30
CA CYS A 121 13.80 -1.99 -11.98
C CYS A 121 12.53 -1.59 -11.22
N PHE A 122 12.01 -0.43 -11.59
CA PHE A 122 10.79 0.14 -11.03
C PHE A 122 9.75 0.26 -12.13
N ILE A 123 8.51 -0.09 -11.84
CA ILE A 123 7.37 0.00 -12.76
C ILE A 123 6.30 0.84 -12.08
N SER A 124 5.90 1.93 -12.73
CA SER A 124 4.83 2.80 -12.23
C SER A 124 3.55 2.59 -13.04
N TYR A 125 2.45 2.36 -12.33
CA TYR A 125 1.11 2.26 -12.87
C TYR A 125 0.29 3.47 -12.42
N ASN A 126 -0.21 4.21 -13.42
CA ASN A 126 -1.07 5.38 -13.24
C ASN A 126 -2.21 5.28 -14.26
N SER A 127 -3.44 5.23 -13.79
CA SER A 127 -4.63 5.08 -14.65
C SER A 127 -5.13 6.40 -15.24
N VAL A 128 -4.62 7.55 -14.77
CA VAL A 128 -4.95 8.87 -15.32
C VAL A 128 -3.96 9.23 -16.43
N LYS A 129 -4.46 9.36 -17.66
CA LYS A 129 -3.70 9.88 -18.81
C LYS A 129 -3.26 11.32 -18.53
N GLY A 130 -1.97 11.54 -18.30
CA GLY A 130 -1.41 12.90 -18.21
C GLY A 130 -0.09 13.02 -17.47
N ASN A 131 0.17 12.18 -16.47
CA ASN A 131 1.44 12.19 -15.73
C ASN A 131 2.36 11.07 -16.21
N LYS A 132 3.06 11.35 -17.33
CA LYS A 132 4.28 10.63 -17.70
C LYS A 132 5.42 11.10 -16.80
N SER A 133 5.65 10.43 -15.68
CA SER A 133 6.92 10.58 -14.99
C SER A 133 7.04 9.52 -13.91
N TYR A 134 7.47 8.32 -14.31
CA TYR A 134 8.58 7.56 -13.71
C TYR A 134 9.08 6.54 -14.74
N ASP A 135 9.32 6.98 -15.98
CA ASP A 135 10.21 6.26 -16.89
C ASP A 135 11.64 6.48 -16.37
N ALA A 136 12.06 5.64 -15.44
CA ALA A 136 13.46 5.47 -15.13
C ALA A 136 13.70 3.98 -14.87
N ALA A 137 13.77 3.22 -15.95
CA ALA A 137 14.61 2.04 -15.96
C ALA A 137 16.06 2.52 -15.75
N VAL A 138 16.47 2.73 -14.50
CA VAL A 138 17.87 2.88 -14.15
C VAL A 138 18.46 1.48 -14.22
N ARG A 139 18.89 1.09 -15.42
CA ARG A 139 19.75 -0.08 -15.61
C ARG A 139 21.17 0.36 -15.24
N ASN A 140 21.67 -0.11 -14.09
CA ASN A 140 23.11 -0.17 -13.83
C ASN A 140 23.63 -1.52 -14.31
#